data_AF-A0A388QM10-F1
#
_entry.id   AF-A0A388QM10-F1
#
_cell.length_a   1.000
_cell.length_b   1.000
_cell.length_c   1.000
_cell.angle_alpha   90.00
_cell.angle_beta   90.00
_cell.angle_gamma   90.00
#
_symmetry.space_group_name_H-M   'P 1'
#
loop_
_entity.id
_entity.type
_entity.pdbx_description
1 polymer ?
#
loop_
_entity_poly.entity_id
_entity_poly.type
_entity_poly.pdbx_seq_one_letter_code
_entity_poly.pdbx_strand_id
1 'polypeptide(L)'
;MDNHGTIPANKKCCVIDKFIFLTPISFGDMITTDLKVIGETSYDFKGNSHQVWIAQNSEKQDTLIIDKETGLVFSDSHKETGINDNMGKTELVDTNIFEKKYLTNEVAIPKWFKTITMWLGGNLISESEYLNATENLLERGILRV
;
A
#
# COMPACT_ATOMS: atom_id res chain seq x y z
N MET A 1 -8.19 26.42 -3.86
CA MET A 1 -9.24 26.49 -2.84
C MET A 1 -9.66 27.93 -2.70
N ASP A 2 -10.95 28.19 -2.50
CA ASP A 2 -11.43 29.52 -2.08
C ASP A 2 -11.17 29.74 -0.58
N ASN A 3 -11.56 30.89 -0.07
CA ASN A 3 -11.41 31.26 1.35
C ASN A 3 -12.26 30.39 2.31
N HIS A 4 -13.01 29.42 1.78
CA HIS A 4 -13.78 28.44 2.54
C HIS A 4 -13.20 27.03 2.43
N GLY A 5 -12.01 26.87 1.82
CA GLY A 5 -11.38 25.57 1.64
C GLY A 5 -12.04 24.71 0.57
N THR A 6 -13.02 25.23 -0.17
CA THR A 6 -13.66 24.50 -1.26
C THR A 6 -12.90 24.64 -2.57
N ILE A 7 -12.94 23.59 -3.39
CA ILE A 7 -12.49 23.65 -4.77
C ILE A 7 -13.64 24.29 -5.56
N PRO A 8 -13.46 25.48 -6.15
CA PRO A 8 -14.53 26.14 -6.89
C PRO A 8 -14.99 25.25 -8.04
N ALA A 9 -16.29 25.02 -8.18
CA ALA A 9 -16.88 24.10 -9.17
C ALA A 9 -16.45 24.38 -10.63
N ASN A 10 -16.03 25.62 -10.90
CA ASN A 10 -15.63 26.10 -12.23
C ASN A 10 -14.10 26.11 -12.44
N LYS A 11 -13.32 25.63 -11.47
CA LYS A 11 -11.87 25.54 -11.58
C LYS A 11 -11.52 24.14 -12.07
N LYS A 12 -11.18 24.00 -13.36
CA LYS A 12 -10.43 22.84 -13.88
C LYS A 12 -9.10 22.79 -13.14
N CYS A 13 -9.08 22.19 -11.95
CA CYS A 13 -7.86 21.96 -11.22
C CYS A 13 -7.47 20.51 -11.39
N CYS A 14 -6.24 20.40 -11.88
CA CYS A 14 -5.27 19.40 -11.50
C CYS A 14 -5.45 18.08 -12.24
N VAL A 15 -4.47 17.79 -13.10
CA VAL A 15 -4.20 16.43 -13.56
C VAL A 15 -3.92 15.62 -12.30
N ILE A 16 -4.76 14.65 -12.02
CA ILE A 16 -4.52 13.69 -10.94
C ILE A 16 -3.66 12.62 -11.59
N ASP A 17 -2.37 12.62 -11.29
CA ASP A 17 -1.47 11.57 -11.75
C ASP A 17 -1.97 10.25 -11.18
N LYS A 18 -2.17 9.27 -12.08
CA LYS A 18 -2.74 7.99 -11.71
C LYS A 18 -1.63 7.05 -11.28
N PHE A 19 -1.44 6.91 -9.98
CA PHE A 19 -0.38 6.09 -9.40
C PHE A 19 -0.65 4.57 -9.39
N ILE A 20 -1.87 4.14 -9.76
CA ILE A 20 -2.26 2.72 -9.78
C ILE A 20 -3.13 2.44 -11.01
N PHE A 21 -2.80 1.38 -11.73
CA PHE A 21 -3.57 0.82 -12.84
C PHE A 21 -4.18 -0.52 -12.46
N LEU A 22 -5.33 -0.86 -13.05
CA LEU A 22 -5.95 -2.16 -12.81
C LEU A 22 -5.16 -3.25 -13.53
N THR A 23 -4.89 -4.35 -12.83
CA THR A 23 -4.30 -5.57 -13.39
C THR A 23 -5.41 -6.59 -13.73
N PRO A 24 -5.22 -7.49 -14.71
CA PRO A 24 -4.01 -7.68 -15.52
C PRO A 24 -3.84 -6.64 -16.64
N ILE A 25 -2.60 -6.25 -16.88
CA ILE A 25 -2.16 -5.45 -18.03
C ILE A 25 -1.40 -6.38 -19.00
N SER A 26 -1.56 -6.17 -20.30
CA SER A 26 -0.92 -6.95 -21.37
C SER A 26 -0.02 -6.10 -22.26
N PHE A 27 0.91 -6.76 -22.96
CA PHE A 27 1.73 -6.12 -23.98
C PHE A 27 0.86 -5.48 -25.05
N GLY A 28 1.14 -4.22 -25.38
CA GLY A 28 0.41 -3.45 -26.38
C GLY A 28 -0.85 -2.73 -25.88
N ASP A 29 -1.23 -2.90 -24.61
CA ASP A 29 -2.35 -2.17 -24.01
C ASP A 29 -2.07 -0.66 -23.96
N MET A 30 -3.14 0.14 -24.08
CA MET A 30 -3.10 1.58 -23.86
C MET A 30 -3.39 1.87 -22.38
N ILE A 31 -2.39 2.39 -21.66
CA ILE A 31 -2.48 2.74 -20.23
C ILE A 31 -3.21 4.08 -20.04
N THR A 32 -2.90 5.03 -20.92
CA THR A 32 -3.59 6.30 -21.09
C THR A 32 -3.93 6.47 -22.58
N THR A 33 -4.37 7.65 -22.99
CA THR A 33 -4.64 7.96 -24.41
C THR A 33 -3.40 7.91 -25.30
N ASP A 34 -2.22 8.06 -24.71
CA ASP A 34 -0.94 8.29 -25.39
C ASP A 34 0.18 7.34 -24.94
N LEU A 35 0.06 6.69 -23.77
CA LEU A 35 1.02 5.70 -23.27
C LEU A 35 0.61 4.28 -23.63
N LYS A 36 1.48 3.59 -24.36
CA LYS A 36 1.30 2.18 -24.74
C LYS A 36 2.30 1.29 -24.03
N VAL A 37 1.89 0.11 -23.58
CA VAL A 37 2.82 -0.90 -23.05
C VAL A 37 3.70 -1.43 -24.17
N ILE A 38 5.01 -1.19 -24.06
CA ILE A 38 6.01 -1.53 -25.09
C ILE A 38 6.97 -2.65 -24.68
N GLY A 39 6.92 -3.09 -23.43
CA GLY A 39 7.82 -4.14 -22.94
C GLY A 39 7.73 -4.33 -21.44
N GLU A 40 8.55 -5.25 -20.94
CA GLU A 40 8.65 -5.60 -19.53
C GLU A 40 10.11 -5.71 -19.11
N THR A 41 10.37 -5.52 -17.82
CA THR A 41 11.69 -5.70 -17.21
C THR A 41 11.56 -6.07 -15.73
N SER A 42 12.67 -6.36 -15.06
CA SER A 42 12.77 -6.31 -13.61
C SER A 42 13.06 -4.89 -13.13
N TYR A 43 12.46 -4.48 -12.02
CA TYR A 43 12.72 -3.22 -11.32
C TYR A 43 12.96 -3.50 -9.84
N ASP A 44 14.08 -3.01 -9.31
CA ASP A 44 14.42 -3.20 -7.90
C ASP A 44 13.80 -2.09 -7.05
N PHE A 45 12.93 -2.47 -6.11
CA PHE A 45 12.30 -1.58 -5.15
C PHE A 45 12.56 -2.09 -3.74
N LYS A 46 13.22 -1.27 -2.90
CA LYS A 46 13.58 -1.62 -1.51
C LYS A 46 14.35 -2.96 -1.38
N GLY A 47 15.16 -3.30 -2.37
CA GLY A 47 15.96 -4.53 -2.40
C GLY A 47 15.20 -5.77 -2.85
N ASN A 48 13.92 -5.65 -3.22
CA ASN A 48 13.15 -6.71 -3.86
C ASN A 48 13.06 -6.44 -5.36
N SER A 49 13.18 -7.50 -6.17
CA SER A 49 13.05 -7.39 -7.62
C SER A 49 11.63 -7.69 -8.05
N HIS A 50 11.00 -6.73 -8.71
CA HIS A 50 9.62 -6.78 -9.18
C HIS A 50 9.58 -6.89 -10.70
N GLN A 51 8.64 -7.68 -11.24
CA GLN A 51 8.37 -7.66 -12.68
C GLN A 51 7.49 -6.46 -13.00
N VAL A 52 7.90 -5.65 -13.97
CA VAL A 52 7.22 -4.40 -14.33
C VAL A 52 6.90 -4.33 -15.81
N TRP A 53 5.82 -3.61 -16.14
CA TRP A 53 5.54 -3.11 -17.48
C TRP A 53 6.21 -1.76 -17.70
N ILE A 54 6.67 -1.54 -18.93
CA ILE A 54 7.13 -0.25 -19.43
C ILE A 54 6.07 0.26 -20.40
N ALA A 55 5.43 1.37 -20.05
CA ALA A 55 4.54 2.08 -20.96
C ALA A 55 5.19 3.38 -21.42
N GLN A 56 5.12 3.68 -22.72
CA GLN A 56 5.80 4.82 -23.31
C GLN A 56 4.94 5.48 -24.38
N ASN A 57 5.07 6.80 -24.54
CA ASN A 57 4.38 7.52 -25.59
C ASN A 57 5.11 7.35 -26.93
N SER A 58 4.44 7.67 -28.05
CA SER A 58 5.04 7.51 -29.39
C SER A 58 6.32 8.32 -29.59
N GLU A 59 6.45 9.44 -28.87
CA GLU A 59 7.59 10.36 -28.93
C GLU A 59 8.75 9.95 -28.03
N LYS A 60 8.56 8.93 -27.19
CA LYS A 60 9.50 8.47 -26.14
C LYS A 60 9.88 9.53 -25.12
N GLN A 61 9.02 10.53 -24.92
CA GLN A 61 9.18 11.58 -23.92
C GLN A 61 8.61 11.14 -22.57
N ASP A 62 7.48 10.43 -22.57
CA ASP A 62 6.80 9.98 -21.36
C ASP A 62 7.01 8.49 -21.18
N THR A 63 7.42 8.08 -19.98
CA THR A 63 7.61 6.66 -19.63
C THR A 63 7.06 6.38 -18.23
N LEU A 64 6.24 5.35 -18.13
CA LEU A 64 5.75 4.78 -16.87
C LEU A 64 6.36 3.40 -16.65
N ILE A 65 6.76 3.16 -15.40
CA ILE A 65 7.17 1.85 -14.89
C ILE A 65 6.10 1.36 -13.91
N ILE A 66 5.45 0.25 -14.23
CA ILE A 66 4.24 -0.21 -13.54
C ILE A 66 4.45 -1.66 -13.05
N ASP A 67 4.29 -1.92 -11.76
CA ASP A 67 4.36 -3.28 -11.20
C ASP A 67 3.28 -4.19 -11.81
N LYS A 68 3.68 -5.36 -12.31
CA LYS A 68 2.77 -6.27 -13.02
C LYS A 68 1.73 -6.92 -12.12
N GLU A 69 2.06 -7.15 -10.85
CA GLU A 69 1.18 -7.85 -9.89
C GLU A 69 0.10 -6.90 -9.36
N THR A 70 0.52 -5.71 -8.92
CA THR A 70 -0.33 -4.74 -8.21
C THR A 70 -0.85 -3.60 -9.08
N GLY A 71 -0.19 -3.34 -10.22
CA GLY A 71 -0.48 -2.19 -11.08
C GLY A 71 0.01 -0.85 -10.52
N LEU A 72 0.78 -0.87 -9.43
CA LEU A 72 1.36 0.32 -8.83
C LEU A 72 2.44 0.93 -9.74
N VAL A 73 2.42 2.26 -9.89
CA VAL A 73 3.45 2.99 -10.63
C VAL A 73 4.68 3.18 -9.73
N PHE A 74 5.82 2.64 -10.16
CA PHE A 74 7.11 2.84 -9.51
C PHE A 74 7.82 4.10 -9.97
N SER A 75 7.68 4.43 -11.25
CA SER A 75 8.31 5.62 -11.81
C SER A 75 7.44 6.20 -12.91
N ASP A 76 7.37 7.53 -12.90
CA ASP A 76 6.87 8.36 -13.97
C ASP A 76 8.00 9.30 -14.39
N SER A 77 8.31 9.36 -15.68
CA SER A 77 9.33 10.24 -16.21
C SER A 77 8.85 10.95 -17.46
N HIS A 78 9.06 12.27 -17.48
CA HIS A 78 8.76 13.15 -18.59
C HIS A 78 10.05 13.80 -19.08
N LYS A 79 10.31 13.72 -20.39
CA LYS A 79 11.42 14.40 -21.05
C LYS A 79 10.87 15.52 -21.94
N GLU A 80 11.14 16.77 -21.58
CA GLU A 80 10.88 17.91 -22.46
C GLU A 80 12.01 18.03 -23.49
N THR A 81 11.69 17.91 -24.77
CA THR A 81 12.64 18.19 -25.86
C THR A 81 12.53 19.65 -26.30
N GLY A 82 13.58 20.43 -26.06
CA GLY A 82 13.64 21.88 -26.36
C GLY A 82 15.08 22.41 -26.42
N ILE A 83 15.27 23.74 -26.30
CA ILE A 83 16.61 24.37 -26.30
C ILE A 83 17.42 23.96 -25.05
N ASN A 84 16.74 23.59 -23.97
CA ASN A 84 17.32 22.97 -22.78
C ASN A 84 16.56 21.66 -22.51
N ASP A 85 17.24 20.51 -22.61
CA ASP A 85 16.67 19.21 -22.23
C ASP A 85 16.44 19.19 -20.72
N ASN A 86 15.18 19.26 -20.29
CA ASN A 86 14.79 19.11 -18.89
C ASN A 86 14.09 17.76 -18.71
N MET A 87 14.48 17.02 -17.67
CA MET A 87 13.88 15.72 -17.34
C MET A 87 13.20 15.82 -15.97
N GLY A 88 11.88 15.66 -15.96
CA GLY A 88 11.09 15.47 -14.75
C GLY A 88 10.98 13.99 -14.43
N LYS A 89 11.18 13.61 -13.18
CA LYS A 89 10.97 12.22 -12.72
C LYS A 89 10.31 12.20 -11.36
N THR A 90 9.29 11.37 -11.20
CA THR A 90 8.65 11.05 -9.93
C THR A 90 8.79 9.56 -9.69
N GLU A 91 9.18 9.20 -8.47
CA GLU A 91 9.42 7.80 -8.09
C GLU A 91 8.68 7.47 -6.80
N LEU A 92 8.23 6.22 -6.71
CA LEU A 92 7.76 5.65 -5.46
C LEU A 92 8.96 5.46 -4.53
N VAL A 93 8.87 6.02 -3.32
CA VAL A 93 9.95 5.94 -2.32
C VAL A 93 9.68 4.91 -1.23
N ASP A 94 8.41 4.64 -0.92
CA ASP A 94 8.00 3.64 0.07
C ASP A 94 6.51 3.27 -0.08
N THR A 95 6.14 2.06 0.35
CA THR A 95 4.74 1.62 0.40
C THR A 95 4.56 0.35 1.23
N ASN A 96 3.40 0.22 1.88
CA ASN A 96 2.99 -0.99 2.59
C ASN A 96 2.17 -1.96 1.73
N ILE A 97 1.87 -1.63 0.47
CA ILE A 97 1.01 -2.45 -0.38
C ILE A 97 1.57 -3.85 -0.67
N PHE A 98 2.89 -4.01 -0.58
CA PHE A 98 3.59 -5.30 -0.73
C PHE A 98 3.72 -6.06 0.59
N GLU A 99 3.38 -5.43 1.73
CA GLU A 99 3.45 -6.09 3.03
C GLU A 99 2.33 -7.12 3.13
N LYS A 100 2.68 -8.40 2.98
CA LYS A 100 1.78 -9.48 3.34
C LYS A 100 1.80 -9.65 4.85
N LYS A 101 0.98 -8.86 5.56
CA LYS A 101 0.69 -9.12 6.97
C LYS A 101 -0.28 -10.29 7.05
N TYR A 102 0.25 -11.50 6.94
CA TYR A 102 -0.48 -12.68 7.36
C TYR A 102 -0.75 -12.51 8.86
N LEU A 103 -2.03 -12.42 9.24
CA LEU A 103 -2.47 -12.76 10.59
C LEU A 103 -2.18 -14.25 10.76
N THR A 104 -0.91 -14.59 10.98
CA THR A 104 -0.51 -15.94 11.32
C THR A 104 -1.07 -16.19 12.70
N ASN A 105 -1.97 -17.16 12.76
CA ASN A 105 -2.91 -17.44 13.83
C ASN A 105 -4.14 -16.55 13.74
N GLU A 106 -5.31 -17.18 13.58
CA GLU A 106 -6.51 -16.67 14.23
C GLU A 106 -6.09 -16.25 15.64
N VAL A 107 -6.07 -14.94 15.90
CA VAL A 107 -5.87 -14.41 17.25
C VAL A 107 -7.12 -14.79 18.04
N ALA A 108 -7.21 -16.06 18.39
CA ALA A 108 -8.28 -16.62 19.15
C ALA A 108 -7.87 -16.50 20.60
N ILE A 109 -8.66 -15.74 21.37
CA ILE A 109 -8.54 -15.71 22.83
C ILE A 109 -8.55 -17.17 23.30
N PRO A 110 -7.49 -17.66 23.97
CA PRO A 110 -7.41 -19.05 24.39
C PRO A 110 -8.61 -19.45 25.24
N LYS A 111 -9.08 -20.70 25.07
CA LYS A 111 -10.25 -21.20 25.80
C LYS A 111 -10.11 -21.07 27.32
N TRP A 112 -8.91 -21.28 27.85
CA TRP A 112 -8.63 -21.11 29.28
C TRP A 112 -8.88 -19.67 29.75
N PHE A 113 -8.49 -18.66 28.95
CA PHE A 113 -8.70 -17.25 29.29
C PHE A 113 -10.19 -16.90 29.26
N LYS A 114 -10.91 -17.35 28.23
CA LYS A 114 -12.38 -17.21 28.15
C LYS A 114 -13.09 -17.80 29.37
N THR A 115 -12.63 -18.96 29.85
CA THR A 115 -13.22 -19.66 31.00
C THR A 115 -13.07 -18.85 32.28
N ILE A 116 -11.90 -18.26 32.52
CA ILE A 116 -11.65 -17.43 33.71
C ILE A 116 -12.51 -16.16 33.67
N THR A 117 -12.64 -15.50 32.51
CA THR A 117 -13.53 -14.34 32.34
C THR A 117 -15.00 -14.71 32.55
N MET A 118 -15.43 -15.89 32.09
CA MET A 118 -16.79 -16.39 32.35
C MET A 118 -17.03 -16.64 33.85
N TRP A 119 -16.05 -17.16 34.58
CA TRP A 119 -16.16 -17.34 36.03
C TRP A 119 -16.28 -16.01 36.77
N LEU A 120 -15.55 -14.98 36.36
CA LEU A 120 -15.71 -13.63 36.88
C LEU A 120 -17.14 -13.11 36.63
N GLY A 121 -17.61 -13.18 35.37
CA GLY A 121 -18.96 -12.72 35.01
C GLY A 121 -20.08 -13.50 35.69
N GLY A 122 -19.81 -14.75 36.08
CA GLY A 122 -20.72 -15.60 36.85
C GLY A 122 -20.61 -15.46 38.37
N ASN A 123 -19.79 -14.52 38.89
CA ASN A 123 -19.48 -14.37 40.32
C ASN A 123 -18.95 -15.66 40.98
N LEU A 124 -18.27 -16.52 40.22
CA LEU A 124 -17.64 -17.75 40.73
C LEU A 124 -16.24 -17.49 41.30
N ILE A 125 -15.64 -16.35 40.93
CA ILE A 125 -14.39 -15.82 41.47
C ILE A 125 -14.56 -14.32 41.75
N SER A 126 -13.79 -13.78 42.69
CA SER A 126 -13.78 -12.35 42.97
C SER A 126 -12.96 -11.56 41.94
N GLU A 127 -13.15 -10.24 41.91
CA GLU A 127 -12.29 -9.34 41.14
C GLU A 127 -10.82 -9.43 41.57
N SER A 128 -10.55 -9.60 42.87
CA SER A 128 -9.17 -9.71 43.38
C SER A 128 -8.50 -11.00 42.93
N GLU A 129 -9.23 -12.13 42.87
CA GLU A 129 -8.72 -13.40 42.34
C GLU A 129 -8.43 -13.30 40.85
N TYR A 130 -9.31 -12.65 40.09
CA TYR A 130 -9.13 -12.42 38.66
C TYR A 130 -7.90 -11.54 38.35
N LEU A 131 -7.71 -10.45 39.11
CA LEU A 131 -6.57 -9.56 38.97
C LEU A 131 -5.26 -10.28 39.30
N ASN A 132 -5.20 -10.99 40.43
CA ASN A 132 -4.00 -11.71 40.85
C ASN A 132 -3.63 -12.83 39.84
N ALA A 133 -4.63 -13.54 39.30
CA ALA A 133 -4.40 -14.51 38.22
C ALA A 133 -3.85 -13.85 36.95
N THR A 134 -4.37 -12.67 36.59
CA THR A 134 -3.90 -11.91 35.42
C THR A 134 -2.47 -11.40 35.60
N GLU A 135 -2.15 -10.85 36.77
CA GLU A 135 -0.80 -10.43 37.15
C GLU A 135 0.20 -11.59 37.05
N ASN A 136 -0.16 -12.76 37.58
CA ASN A 136 0.71 -13.94 37.50
C ASN A 136 0.99 -14.41 36.06
N LEU A 137 0.02 -14.25 35.16
CA LEU A 137 0.20 -14.60 33.73
C LEU A 137 1.11 -13.60 33.00
N LEU A 138 1.05 -12.32 33.38
CA LEU A 138 1.95 -11.28 32.88
C LEU A 138 3.39 -11.52 33.37
N GLU A 139 3.57 -11.80 34.66
CA GLU A 139 4.89 -12.11 35.26
C GLU A 139 5.57 -13.30 34.59
N ARG A 140 4.78 -14.32 34.21
CA ARG A 140 5.29 -15.52 33.51
C ARG A 140 5.47 -15.32 32.00
N GLY A 141 5.13 -14.14 31.46
CA GLY A 141 5.23 -13.83 30.03
C GLY A 141 4.28 -14.64 29.14
N ILE A 142 3.23 -15.22 29.72
CA ILE A 142 2.16 -15.95 29.02
C ILE A 142 1.23 -14.94 28.34
N LEU A 143 0.92 -13.83 29.05
CA LEU A 143 0.31 -12.64 28.48
C LEU A 143 1.38 -11.56 28.29
N ARG A 144 1.17 -10.70 27.29
CA ARG A 144 2.06 -9.57 26.98
C ARG A 144 1.20 -8.35 26.63
N VAL A 145 1.68 -7.16 27.01
CA VAL A 145 1.07 -5.85 26.73
C VAL A 145 2.03 -5.05 25.86
#